data_AF-K0K113-F1
#
_entry.id   AF-K0K113-F1
#
_cell.length_a   1.000
_cell.length_b   1.000
_cell.length_c   1.000
_cell.angle_alpha   90.00
_cell.angle_beta   90.00
_cell.angle_gamma   90.00
#
_symmetry.space_group_name_H-M   'P 1'
#
loop_
_entity.id
_entity.type
_entity.pdbx_description
1 polymer ?
#
loop_
_entity_poly.entity_id
_entity_poly.type
_entity_poly.pdbx_seq_one_letter_code
_entity_poly.pdbx_strand_id
1 'polypeptide(L)'
;MAARIRRGTTASAAAEVGLAGASPGASARAGASVGTAARASAGVVRGVVAAVAVAVVGAGCTAKPQAVAPPVQIPTILAPTTVVRTPAMVDRELPDDCELIVPVEVVNSKVGRESKGEVRTIVGIAEPSLGRTAKIDCYYDLDEKQPLSAAPLIIGLATYSDDAAAQGRVADSLDAERAEGASVAEVEVGKRKASMVSTPSERLVIGSLGKTTFVSRAKAGFVPDDQMTALLTALAVQSMTPLEEA
;
A
#
# COMPACT_ATOMS: atom_id res chain seq x y z
N MET A 1 4.44 66.56 44.64
CA MET A 1 4.28 66.05 43.26
C MET A 1 4.93 64.68 43.18
N ALA A 2 4.12 63.61 43.18
CA ALA A 2 4.57 62.23 43.06
C ALA A 2 3.72 61.55 41.98
N ALA A 3 4.35 61.08 40.90
CA ALA A 3 3.68 60.41 39.79
C ALA A 3 4.04 58.92 39.79
N ARG A 4 3.01 58.09 39.88
CA ARG A 4 3.02 56.63 39.99
C ARG A 4 2.75 56.05 38.61
N ILE A 5 3.74 55.38 38.00
CA ILE A 5 3.56 54.73 36.68
C ILE A 5 3.11 53.27 36.89
N ARG A 6 1.95 52.92 36.34
CA ARG A 6 1.34 51.59 36.35
C ARG A 6 1.97 50.68 35.30
N ARG A 7 2.25 49.43 35.66
CA ARG A 7 2.56 48.32 34.74
C ARG A 7 1.26 47.82 34.11
N GLY A 8 1.24 47.74 32.77
CA GLY A 8 0.18 47.09 32.00
C GLY A 8 0.65 45.71 31.54
N THR A 9 0.00 44.67 32.05
CA THR A 9 0.09 43.28 31.60
C THR A 9 -0.97 43.08 30.50
N THR A 10 -0.56 42.81 29.27
CA THR A 10 -1.47 42.33 28.21
C THR A 10 -1.38 40.82 28.13
N ALA A 11 -2.40 40.15 28.66
CA ALA A 11 -2.68 38.74 28.41
C ALA A 11 -3.29 38.62 27.01
N SER A 12 -2.70 37.79 26.15
CA SER A 12 -3.33 37.34 24.91
C SER A 12 -4.02 36.02 25.18
N ALA A 13 -5.33 36.00 24.97
CA ALA A 13 -6.21 34.87 25.21
C ALA A 13 -5.99 33.76 24.18
N ALA A 14 -5.73 32.55 24.67
CA ALA A 14 -5.86 31.31 23.92
C ALA A 14 -7.36 30.95 23.87
N ALA A 15 -7.89 30.75 22.67
CA ALA A 15 -9.20 30.15 22.47
C ALA A 15 -9.02 28.62 22.42
N GLU A 16 -9.22 27.97 23.57
CA GLU A 16 -9.49 26.55 23.66
C GLU A 16 -10.94 26.30 23.20
N VAL A 17 -11.13 25.54 22.13
CA VAL A 17 -12.44 24.99 21.77
C VAL A 17 -12.52 23.58 22.35
N GLY A 18 -13.44 23.42 23.29
CA GLY A 18 -13.49 22.32 24.24
C GLY A 18 -13.92 20.97 23.68
N LEU A 19 -13.31 19.94 24.25
CA LEU A 19 -13.90 18.63 24.46
C LEU A 19 -14.84 18.72 25.68
N ALA A 20 -16.14 18.56 25.46
CA ALA A 20 -17.07 18.20 26.52
C ALA A 20 -18.15 17.29 25.93
N GLY A 21 -18.09 16.01 26.30
CA GLY A 21 -19.03 14.98 25.89
C GLY A 21 -18.84 13.72 26.71
N ALA A 22 -18.94 13.86 28.04
CA ALA A 22 -19.03 12.74 28.96
C ALA A 22 -20.42 12.10 28.87
N SER A 23 -20.48 10.78 28.73
CA SER A 23 -21.62 9.98 29.17
C SER A 23 -21.15 8.95 30.21
N PRO A 24 -21.60 9.07 31.48
CA PRO A 24 -21.47 8.01 32.46
C PRO A 24 -22.70 7.09 32.41
N GLY A 25 -22.49 5.79 32.52
CA GLY A 25 -23.59 4.82 32.52
C GLY A 25 -23.12 3.44 32.93
N ALA A 26 -22.96 3.25 34.24
CA ALA A 26 -22.75 1.96 34.87
C ALA A 26 -23.85 0.96 34.46
N SER A 27 -23.47 -0.27 34.13
CA SER A 27 -24.35 -1.42 34.37
C SER A 27 -23.53 -2.70 34.50
N ALA A 28 -23.25 -3.05 35.75
CA ALA A 28 -22.89 -4.41 36.13
C ALA A 28 -24.07 -5.34 35.81
N ARG A 29 -23.84 -6.37 35.00
CA ARG A 29 -24.55 -7.65 35.11
C ARG A 29 -23.60 -8.79 34.80
N ALA A 30 -23.14 -9.45 35.86
CA ALA A 30 -22.73 -10.83 35.82
C ALA A 30 -23.95 -11.65 35.35
N GLY A 31 -23.84 -12.25 34.18
CA GLY A 31 -24.83 -13.15 33.61
C GLY A 31 -24.11 -14.40 33.11
N ALA A 32 -24.07 -15.43 33.97
CA ALA A 32 -23.75 -16.77 33.54
C ALA A 32 -24.81 -17.25 32.56
N SER A 33 -24.40 -17.69 31.37
CA SER A 33 -25.21 -18.58 30.54
C SER A 33 -24.34 -19.75 30.10
N VAL A 34 -24.47 -20.83 30.86
CA VAL A 34 -24.20 -22.20 30.43
C VAL A 34 -25.10 -22.47 29.22
N GLY A 35 -24.51 -22.83 28.09
CA GLY A 35 -25.20 -23.05 26.83
C GLY A 35 -24.53 -24.15 26.02
N THR A 36 -24.66 -25.37 26.51
CA THR A 36 -24.37 -26.62 25.79
C THR A 36 -25.20 -26.72 24.52
N ALA A 37 -24.59 -26.79 23.34
CA ALA A 37 -25.20 -27.45 22.18
C ALA A 37 -24.13 -27.79 21.13
N ALA A 38 -23.73 -29.05 21.14
CA ALA A 38 -23.05 -29.70 20.05
C ALA A 38 -23.87 -29.63 18.75
N ARG A 39 -23.23 -29.28 17.64
CA ARG A 39 -23.59 -29.85 16.33
C ARG A 39 -22.32 -30.17 15.55
N ALA A 40 -21.98 -31.44 15.61
CA ALA A 40 -21.16 -32.11 14.61
C ALA A 40 -21.79 -31.93 13.22
N SER A 41 -20.99 -31.59 12.23
CA SER A 41 -21.29 -31.90 10.83
C SER A 41 -20.00 -32.36 10.18
N ALA A 42 -19.85 -33.69 10.15
CA ALA A 42 -18.89 -34.39 9.34
C ALA A 42 -19.32 -34.26 7.87
N GLY A 43 -18.50 -33.61 7.06
CA GLY A 43 -18.65 -33.51 5.62
C GLY A 43 -17.47 -34.18 4.92
N VAL A 44 -17.57 -35.50 4.75
CA VAL A 44 -16.69 -36.31 3.90
C VAL A 44 -17.06 -36.05 2.44
N VAL A 45 -16.14 -35.53 1.62
CA VAL A 45 -16.18 -35.78 0.16
C VAL A 45 -14.77 -36.05 -0.35
N ARG A 46 -14.52 -37.33 -0.62
CA ARG A 46 -13.45 -37.85 -1.46
C ARG A 46 -13.72 -37.41 -2.91
N GLY A 47 -12.75 -36.77 -3.54
CA GLY A 47 -12.77 -36.42 -4.97
C GLY A 47 -11.54 -36.98 -5.68
N VAL A 48 -11.77 -37.73 -6.74
CA VAL A 48 -10.90 -38.72 -7.38
C VAL A 48 -9.99 -38.11 -8.46
N VAL A 49 -8.83 -38.76 -8.61
CA VAL A 49 -7.79 -38.69 -9.65
C VAL A 49 -8.34 -38.65 -11.09
N ALA A 50 -7.75 -37.83 -11.96
CA ALA A 50 -7.69 -38.09 -13.40
C ALA A 50 -6.42 -37.48 -14.02
N ALA A 51 -5.40 -38.32 -14.19
CA ALA A 51 -4.26 -38.06 -15.04
C ALA A 51 -4.65 -38.31 -16.51
N VAL A 52 -4.35 -37.38 -17.40
CA VAL A 52 -4.43 -37.59 -18.85
C VAL A 52 -3.06 -37.25 -19.45
N ALA A 53 -2.27 -38.30 -19.65
CA ALA A 53 -1.09 -38.29 -20.51
C ALA A 53 -1.57 -38.54 -21.96
N VAL A 54 -1.23 -37.65 -22.88
CA VAL A 54 -1.31 -37.93 -24.32
C VAL A 54 0.07 -37.69 -24.92
N ALA A 55 0.70 -38.80 -25.29
CA ALA A 55 1.90 -38.88 -26.12
C ALA A 55 1.48 -39.39 -27.50
N VAL A 56 1.73 -38.66 -28.60
CA VAL A 56 1.80 -39.24 -29.95
C VAL A 56 2.75 -38.45 -30.87
N VAL A 57 3.94 -39.02 -31.05
CA VAL A 57 4.63 -39.42 -32.30
C VAL A 57 4.54 -38.54 -33.57
N GLY A 58 5.70 -37.98 -33.95
CA GLY A 58 6.49 -38.41 -35.14
C GLY A 58 6.13 -37.88 -36.55
N ALA A 59 7.10 -37.20 -37.17
CA ALA A 59 7.39 -37.31 -38.60
C ALA A 59 8.87 -37.04 -38.86
N GLY A 60 9.60 -38.10 -39.22
CA GLY A 60 10.99 -38.01 -39.69
C GLY A 60 11.04 -37.57 -41.14
N CYS A 61 11.94 -36.65 -41.45
CA CYS A 61 12.39 -36.36 -42.81
C CYS A 61 13.86 -36.72 -42.95
N THR A 62 14.11 -37.64 -43.87
CA THR A 62 15.41 -38.11 -44.35
C THR A 62 16.05 -37.11 -45.31
N ALA A 63 17.39 -37.04 -45.24
CA ALA A 63 18.37 -36.80 -46.31
C ALA A 63 19.21 -35.51 -46.18
N LYS A 64 20.55 -35.68 -46.03
CA LYS A 64 21.55 -35.82 -47.12
C LYS A 64 22.96 -35.63 -46.51
N PRO A 65 23.97 -36.48 -46.77
CA PRO A 65 25.34 -36.22 -46.30
C PRO A 65 25.93 -35.04 -47.07
N GLN A 66 26.11 -33.91 -46.38
CA GLN A 66 26.71 -32.70 -46.92
C GLN A 66 28.22 -32.74 -46.68
N ALA A 67 28.98 -32.50 -47.75
CA ALA A 67 30.44 -32.48 -47.73
C ALA A 67 30.97 -31.51 -46.68
N VAL A 68 31.89 -32.00 -45.84
CA VAL A 68 32.52 -31.23 -44.77
C VAL A 68 33.45 -30.18 -45.39
N ALA A 69 32.98 -28.94 -45.39
CA ALA A 69 33.81 -27.76 -45.68
C ALA A 69 34.71 -27.43 -44.47
N PRO A 70 35.89 -26.81 -44.68
CA PRO A 70 36.79 -26.42 -43.61
C PRO A 70 36.09 -25.50 -42.59
N PRO A 71 36.42 -25.57 -41.28
CA PRO A 71 35.76 -24.75 -40.27
C PRO A 71 36.02 -23.27 -40.53
N VAL A 72 34.98 -22.57 -40.99
CA VAL A 72 34.96 -21.12 -41.04
C VAL A 72 34.98 -20.62 -39.59
N GLN A 73 36.04 -19.94 -39.20
CA GLN A 73 36.12 -19.26 -37.91
C GLN A 73 35.15 -18.08 -37.94
N ILE A 74 33.92 -18.29 -37.48
CA ILE A 74 32.94 -17.22 -37.29
C ILE A 74 33.39 -16.45 -36.05
N PRO A 75 33.76 -15.15 -36.17
CA PRO A 75 34.05 -14.34 -35.01
C PRO A 75 32.82 -14.34 -34.09
N THR A 76 33.01 -14.82 -32.86
CA THR A 76 31.96 -14.86 -31.85
C THR A 76 31.56 -13.42 -31.51
N ILE A 77 30.42 -12.98 -32.04
CA ILE A 77 29.77 -11.74 -31.63
C ILE A 77 29.25 -11.99 -30.21
N LEU A 78 30.00 -11.55 -29.20
CA LEU A 78 29.51 -11.49 -27.82
C LEU A 78 28.31 -10.55 -27.82
N ALA A 79 27.11 -11.10 -27.64
CA ALA A 79 25.91 -10.30 -27.50
C ALA A 79 26.11 -9.33 -26.31
N PRO A 80 25.87 -8.02 -26.48
CA PRO A 80 25.97 -7.07 -25.38
C PRO A 80 24.96 -7.47 -24.29
N THR A 81 25.45 -8.04 -23.20
CA THR A 81 24.65 -8.34 -22.01
C THR A 81 24.42 -7.04 -21.27
N THR A 82 23.44 -6.27 -21.71
CA THR A 82 22.96 -5.12 -20.94
C THR A 82 22.24 -5.66 -19.72
N VAL A 83 22.87 -5.56 -18.55
CA VAL A 83 22.27 -5.96 -17.28
C VAL A 83 21.19 -4.95 -16.94
N VAL A 84 19.93 -5.28 -17.24
CA VAL A 84 18.78 -4.49 -16.80
C VAL A 84 18.63 -4.73 -15.30
N ARG A 85 18.97 -3.73 -14.48
CA ARG A 85 18.68 -3.78 -13.04
C ARG A 85 17.21 -3.47 -12.85
N THR A 86 16.48 -4.40 -12.25
CA THR A 86 15.12 -4.11 -11.80
C THR A 86 15.20 -3.08 -10.66
N PRO A 87 14.51 -1.94 -10.78
CA PRO A 87 14.41 -0.98 -9.69
C PRO A 87 13.92 -1.67 -8.40
N ALA A 88 14.55 -1.34 -7.27
CA ALA A 88 14.23 -1.93 -5.99
C ALA A 88 13.57 -0.90 -5.08
N MET A 89 12.66 -1.37 -4.21
CA MET A 89 12.13 -0.53 -3.14
C MET A 89 13.26 -0.11 -2.20
N VAL A 90 13.29 1.17 -1.81
CA VAL A 90 14.29 1.72 -0.90
C VAL A 90 13.63 2.56 0.19
N ASP A 91 14.30 2.59 1.34
CA ASP A 91 13.99 3.54 2.40
C ASP A 91 14.72 4.85 2.10
N ARG A 92 13.98 5.93 1.82
CA ARG A 92 14.53 7.22 1.38
C ARG A 92 13.81 8.39 2.05
N GLU A 93 14.39 9.57 1.92
CA GLU A 93 13.68 10.80 2.26
C GLU A 93 12.47 10.98 1.32
N LEU A 94 11.35 11.43 1.90
CA LEU A 94 10.12 11.60 1.13
C LEU A 94 10.26 12.81 0.19
N PRO A 95 9.89 12.66 -1.09
CA PRO A 95 9.72 13.83 -1.95
C PRO A 95 8.54 14.67 -1.45
N ASP A 96 8.53 15.94 -1.84
CA ASP A 96 7.44 16.89 -1.59
C ASP A 96 6.37 16.89 -2.70
N ASP A 97 6.61 16.14 -3.78
CA ASP A 97 5.70 16.00 -4.93
C ASP A 97 5.27 14.54 -5.14
N CYS A 98 3.98 14.35 -5.41
CA CYS A 98 3.36 13.07 -5.71
C CYS A 98 3.79 12.50 -7.08
N GLU A 99 4.13 13.37 -8.04
CA GLU A 99 4.69 12.93 -9.33
C GLU A 99 6.03 12.19 -9.16
N LEU A 100 6.76 12.47 -8.08
CA LEU A 100 8.01 11.78 -7.72
C LEU A 100 7.79 10.49 -6.91
N ILE A 101 6.53 10.15 -6.60
CA ILE A 101 6.14 8.95 -5.85
C ILE A 101 5.48 7.95 -6.80
N VAL A 102 4.34 8.32 -7.39
CA VAL A 102 3.67 7.54 -8.43
C VAL A 102 3.11 8.51 -9.47
N PRO A 103 3.75 8.65 -10.64
CA PRO A 103 3.23 9.50 -11.70
C PRO A 103 1.82 9.09 -12.12
N VAL A 104 1.00 10.07 -12.51
CA VAL A 104 -0.38 9.80 -12.93
C VAL A 104 -0.44 8.85 -14.12
N GLU A 105 0.54 8.87 -15.02
CA GLU A 105 0.65 7.97 -16.16
C GLU A 105 0.83 6.51 -15.73
N VAL A 106 1.58 6.29 -14.64
CA VAL A 106 1.76 4.95 -14.07
C VAL A 106 0.44 4.46 -13.46
N VAL A 107 -0.28 5.33 -12.74
CA VAL A 107 -1.62 5.00 -12.24
C VAL A 107 -2.54 4.65 -13.41
N ASN A 108 -2.60 5.50 -14.44
CA ASN A 108 -3.45 5.30 -15.61
C ASN A 108 -3.14 3.98 -16.32
N SER A 109 -1.86 3.66 -16.49
CA SER A 109 -1.42 2.40 -17.10
C SER A 109 -1.80 1.18 -16.27
N LYS A 110 -1.75 1.27 -14.93
CA LYS A 110 -2.11 0.15 -14.03
C LYS A 110 -3.62 -0.05 -13.90
N VAL A 111 -4.38 1.03 -13.90
CA VAL A 111 -5.86 0.98 -13.82
C VAL A 111 -6.47 0.68 -15.20
N GLY A 112 -5.77 1.00 -16.29
CA GLY A 112 -6.24 0.79 -17.66
C GLY A 112 -7.22 1.87 -18.14
N ARG A 113 -7.20 3.05 -17.52
CA ARG A 113 -7.99 4.23 -17.90
C ARG A 113 -7.29 5.51 -17.48
N GLU A 114 -7.71 6.61 -18.09
CA GLU A 114 -7.26 7.94 -17.66
C GLU A 114 -7.93 8.33 -16.33
N SER A 115 -7.13 8.86 -15.41
CA SER A 115 -7.58 9.46 -14.16
C SER A 115 -8.24 10.80 -14.43
N LYS A 116 -9.25 11.13 -13.64
CA LYS A 116 -9.93 12.43 -13.71
C LYS A 116 -9.23 13.45 -12.82
N GLY A 117 -9.12 14.67 -13.34
CA GLY A 117 -8.58 15.82 -12.60
C GLY A 117 -7.08 15.72 -12.30
N GLU A 118 -6.62 16.64 -11.48
CA GLU A 118 -5.21 16.77 -11.09
C GLU A 118 -4.94 15.99 -9.80
N VAL A 119 -3.73 15.45 -9.70
CA VAL A 119 -3.24 14.83 -8.46
C VAL A 119 -3.16 15.90 -7.38
N ARG A 120 -3.76 15.63 -6.21
CA ARG A 120 -3.64 16.54 -5.06
C ARG A 120 -2.67 15.97 -4.05
N THR A 121 -1.81 16.84 -3.53
CA THR A 121 -0.76 16.50 -2.57
C THR A 121 -1.05 17.14 -1.22
N ILE A 122 -0.99 16.36 -0.14
CA ILE A 122 -0.93 16.89 1.22
C ILE A 122 0.40 16.48 1.84
N VAL A 123 1.26 17.47 2.08
CA VAL A 123 2.47 17.28 2.89
C VAL A 123 2.09 17.50 4.35
N GLY A 124 2.14 16.42 5.14
CA GLY A 124 1.84 16.43 6.56
C GLY A 124 3.00 16.95 7.39
N ILE A 125 2.68 17.61 8.51
CA ILE A 125 3.66 18.09 9.47
C ILE A 125 4.23 16.90 10.27
N ALA A 126 5.52 17.00 10.62
CA ALA A 126 6.17 16.09 11.55
C ALA A 126 5.40 16.03 12.89
N GLU A 127 5.27 14.83 13.45
CA GLU A 127 4.66 14.60 14.76
C GLU A 127 5.68 13.89 15.67
N PRO A 128 6.55 14.66 16.38
CA PRO A 128 7.64 14.09 17.16
C PRO A 128 7.18 13.16 18.29
N SER A 129 5.99 13.40 18.85
CA SER A 129 5.37 12.52 19.87
C SER A 129 5.13 11.10 19.36
N LEU A 130 4.98 10.94 18.05
CA LEU A 130 4.76 9.66 17.38
C LEU A 130 6.03 9.16 16.66
N GLY A 131 7.13 9.90 16.77
CA GLY A 131 8.35 9.67 16.01
C GLY A 131 8.22 9.94 14.51
N ARG A 132 7.11 10.54 14.03
CA ARG A 132 6.89 10.78 12.60
C ARG A 132 7.67 12.01 12.14
N THR A 133 8.53 11.85 11.15
CA THR A 133 9.43 12.91 10.66
C THR A 133 8.88 13.61 9.42
N ALA A 134 8.18 12.89 8.54
CA ALA A 134 7.48 13.46 7.39
C ALA A 134 6.27 12.59 7.00
N LYS A 135 5.33 13.18 6.28
CA LYS A 135 4.19 12.47 5.69
C LYS A 135 3.82 13.14 4.37
N ILE A 136 3.45 12.34 3.38
CA ILE A 136 2.86 12.81 2.13
C ILE A 136 1.71 11.89 1.74
N ASP A 137 0.56 12.48 1.44
CA ASP A 137 -0.62 11.78 0.93
C ASP A 137 -0.96 12.31 -0.48
N CYS A 138 -1.05 11.38 -1.43
CA CYS A 138 -1.34 11.63 -2.84
C CYS A 138 -2.75 11.14 -3.17
N TYR A 139 -3.59 12.04 -3.64
CA TYR A 139 -5.00 11.80 -3.95
C TYR A 139 -5.18 11.81 -5.47
N TYR A 140 -5.63 10.68 -6.02
CA TYR A 140 -5.80 10.48 -7.47
C TYR A 140 -7.27 10.41 -7.85
N ASP A 141 -7.55 10.63 -9.14
CA ASP A 141 -8.87 10.49 -9.77
C ASP A 141 -9.94 11.34 -9.06
N LEU A 142 -9.58 12.59 -8.75
CA LEU A 142 -10.38 13.56 -8.04
C LEU A 142 -10.75 14.73 -8.97
N ASP A 143 -12.04 14.94 -9.20
CA ASP A 143 -12.47 16.12 -9.96
C ASP A 143 -12.19 17.42 -9.17
N GLU A 144 -11.98 18.54 -9.88
CA GLU A 144 -11.63 19.84 -9.28
C GLU A 144 -12.58 20.30 -8.15
N LYS A 145 -13.86 19.93 -8.23
CA LYS A 145 -14.90 20.36 -7.28
C LYS A 145 -15.12 19.39 -6.13
N GLN A 146 -14.43 18.25 -6.12
CA GLN A 146 -14.62 17.25 -5.09
C GLN A 146 -13.72 17.49 -3.86
N PRO A 147 -14.18 17.15 -2.65
CA PRO A 147 -13.35 17.18 -1.45
C PRO A 147 -12.33 16.04 -1.49
N LEU A 148 -11.20 16.20 -0.80
CA LEU A 148 -10.13 15.18 -0.75
C LEU A 148 -10.60 13.81 -0.25
N SER A 149 -11.58 13.78 0.66
CA SER A 149 -12.21 12.53 1.14
C SER A 149 -13.00 11.78 0.06
N ALA A 150 -13.32 12.44 -1.06
CA ALA A 150 -13.98 11.80 -2.18
C ALA A 150 -13.01 10.98 -3.05
N ALA A 151 -11.70 11.20 -2.95
CA ALA A 151 -10.69 10.53 -3.77
C ALA A 151 -10.86 9.00 -3.72
N PRO A 152 -11.01 8.32 -4.87
CA PRO A 152 -11.20 6.88 -4.90
C PRO A 152 -9.89 6.10 -4.76
N LEU A 153 -8.73 6.75 -4.98
CA LEU A 153 -7.40 6.17 -4.79
C LEU A 153 -6.52 7.15 -4.01
N ILE A 154 -5.89 6.64 -2.95
CA ILE A 154 -4.98 7.40 -2.08
C ILE A 154 -3.70 6.59 -1.89
N ILE A 155 -2.55 7.23 -2.08
CA ILE A 155 -1.23 6.66 -1.81
C ILE A 155 -0.55 7.54 -0.77
N GLY A 156 -0.21 6.97 0.38
CA GLY A 156 0.43 7.70 1.47
C GLY A 156 1.79 7.11 1.80
N LEU A 157 2.78 7.97 2.04
CA LEU A 157 4.07 7.60 2.61
C LEU A 157 4.28 8.39 3.91
N ALA A 158 4.91 7.76 4.89
CA ALA A 158 5.34 8.44 6.11
C ALA A 158 6.71 7.92 6.55
N THR A 159 7.58 8.82 6.98
CA THR A 159 8.87 8.48 7.58
C THR A 159 8.82 8.65 9.08
N TYR A 160 9.60 7.84 9.78
CA TYR A 160 9.72 7.84 11.23
C TYR A 160 11.18 8.03 11.66
N SER A 161 11.40 8.12 12.98
CA SER A 161 12.74 8.23 13.57
C SER A 161 13.57 6.98 13.33
N ASP A 162 12.92 5.82 13.28
CA ASP A 162 13.54 4.51 13.18
C ASP A 162 12.53 3.45 12.69
N ASP A 163 13.03 2.25 12.38
CA ASP A 163 12.24 1.12 11.88
C ASP A 163 11.23 0.61 12.92
N ALA A 164 11.56 0.64 14.22
CA ALA A 164 10.65 0.20 15.27
C ALA A 164 9.43 1.13 15.39
N ALA A 165 9.64 2.45 15.29
CA ALA A 165 8.56 3.43 15.25
C ALA A 165 7.66 3.25 14.03
N ALA A 166 8.24 3.01 12.85
CA ALA A 166 7.48 2.72 11.62
C ALA A 166 6.64 1.44 11.76
N GLN A 167 7.23 0.35 12.24
CA GLN A 167 6.52 -0.92 12.45
C GLN A 167 5.43 -0.82 13.50
N GLY A 168 5.69 -0.13 14.62
CA GLY A 168 4.68 0.12 15.65
C GLY A 168 3.46 0.86 15.09
N ARG A 169 3.68 1.81 14.17
CA ARG A 169 2.60 2.56 13.53
C ARG A 169 1.77 1.72 12.57
N VAL A 170 2.42 0.82 11.83
CA VAL A 170 1.70 -0.18 11.02
C VAL A 170 0.85 -1.07 11.93
N ALA A 171 1.41 -1.57 13.03
CA ALA A 171 0.68 -2.41 13.98
C ALA A 171 -0.52 -1.69 14.59
N ASP A 172 -0.33 -0.47 15.11
CA ASP A 172 -1.39 0.38 15.66
C ASP A 172 -2.52 0.60 14.64
N SER A 173 -2.16 0.87 13.37
CA SER A 173 -3.13 1.07 12.29
C SER A 173 -3.92 -0.19 12.01
N LEU A 174 -3.26 -1.35 11.95
CA LEU A 174 -3.93 -2.63 11.74
C LEU A 174 -4.86 -2.99 12.89
N ASP A 175 -4.48 -2.70 14.12
CA ASP A 175 -5.32 -2.94 15.29
C ASP A 175 -6.55 -2.03 15.31
N ALA A 176 -6.41 -0.76 14.92
CA ALA A 176 -7.53 0.16 14.73
C ALA A 176 -8.52 -0.36 13.66
N GLU A 177 -8.02 -0.76 12.49
CA GLU A 177 -8.85 -1.29 11.41
C GLU A 177 -9.57 -2.59 11.84
N ARG A 178 -8.90 -3.49 12.57
CA ARG A 178 -9.54 -4.70 13.13
C ARG A 178 -10.63 -4.35 14.14
N ALA A 179 -10.42 -3.33 14.98
CA ALA A 179 -11.42 -2.88 15.94
C ALA A 179 -12.67 -2.31 15.26
N GLU A 180 -12.52 -1.78 14.03
CA GLU A 180 -13.63 -1.32 13.17
C GLU A 180 -14.26 -2.46 12.33
N GLY A 181 -13.78 -3.70 12.50
CA GLY A 181 -14.34 -4.88 11.84
C GLY A 181 -13.72 -5.19 10.47
N ALA A 182 -12.58 -4.59 10.12
CA ALA A 182 -11.86 -4.92 8.91
C ALA A 182 -11.24 -6.33 8.98
N SER A 183 -11.18 -7.02 7.84
CA SER A 183 -10.39 -8.24 7.71
C SER A 183 -8.95 -7.92 7.27
N VAL A 184 -7.97 -8.62 7.84
CA VAL A 184 -6.55 -8.41 7.56
C VAL A 184 -5.93 -9.70 7.06
N ALA A 185 -5.26 -9.64 5.91
CA ALA A 185 -4.52 -10.76 5.31
C ALA A 185 -3.09 -10.33 4.95
N GLU A 186 -2.12 -11.24 5.04
CA GLU A 186 -0.75 -10.97 4.58
C GLU A 186 -0.68 -11.00 3.05
N VAL A 187 0.03 -10.03 2.46
CA VAL A 187 0.30 -9.95 1.02
C VAL A 187 1.76 -9.63 0.75
N GLU A 188 2.23 -9.96 -0.45
CA GLU A 188 3.60 -9.64 -0.90
C GLU A 188 3.62 -8.30 -1.62
N VAL A 189 4.54 -7.43 -1.20
CA VAL A 189 4.82 -6.13 -1.82
C VAL A 189 6.31 -6.11 -2.15
N GLY A 190 6.62 -6.39 -3.41
CA GLY A 190 8.01 -6.57 -3.86
C GLY A 190 8.66 -7.76 -3.14
N LYS A 191 9.68 -7.49 -2.31
CA LYS A 191 10.38 -8.50 -1.49
C LYS A 191 9.98 -8.46 -0.01
N ARG A 192 8.92 -7.73 0.32
CA ARG A 192 8.47 -7.48 1.70
C ARG A 192 7.08 -8.06 1.91
N LYS A 193 6.79 -8.45 3.15
CA LYS A 193 5.43 -8.76 3.59
C LYS A 193 4.74 -7.46 4.01
N ALA A 194 3.48 -7.34 3.65
CA ALA A 194 2.59 -6.25 4.01
C ALA A 194 1.23 -6.81 4.40
N SER A 195 0.34 -5.95 4.88
CA SER A 195 -1.02 -6.33 5.25
C SER A 195 -2.02 -5.72 4.27
N MET A 196 -2.86 -6.57 3.70
CA MET A 196 -4.08 -6.18 3.00
C MET A 196 -5.21 -6.08 4.03
N VAL A 197 -5.80 -4.91 4.14
CA VAL A 197 -6.96 -4.63 4.97
C VAL A 197 -8.18 -4.46 4.07
N SER A 198 -9.27 -5.14 4.41
CA SER A 198 -10.52 -5.09 3.66
C SER A 198 -11.70 -4.69 4.53
N THR A 199 -12.39 -3.63 4.13
CA THR A 199 -13.64 -3.15 4.74
C THR A 199 -14.79 -3.25 3.72
N PRO A 200 -16.07 -3.05 4.09
CA PRO A 200 -17.14 -3.03 3.10
C PRO A 200 -16.99 -1.93 2.03
N SER A 201 -16.30 -0.84 2.36
CA SER A 201 -16.20 0.38 1.54
C SER A 201 -14.87 0.58 0.83
N GLU A 202 -13.79 -0.06 1.28
CA GLU A 202 -12.45 0.14 0.73
C GLU A 202 -11.52 -1.07 0.93
N ARG A 203 -10.40 -1.05 0.22
CA ARG A 203 -9.27 -1.95 0.37
C ARG A 203 -8.02 -1.10 0.54
N LEU A 204 -7.10 -1.52 1.41
CA LEU A 204 -5.79 -0.88 1.51
C LEU A 204 -4.68 -1.88 1.78
N VAL A 205 -3.51 -1.62 1.21
CA VAL A 205 -2.25 -2.31 1.51
C VAL A 205 -1.42 -1.38 2.38
N ILE A 206 -0.98 -1.86 3.53
CA ILE A 206 -0.11 -1.12 4.46
C ILE A 206 1.11 -1.95 4.86
N GLY A 207 2.27 -1.31 4.92
CA GLY A 207 3.51 -1.96 5.35
C GLY A 207 4.63 -0.96 5.63
N SER A 208 5.83 -1.48 5.90
CA SER A 208 7.02 -0.67 6.13
C SER A 208 8.30 -1.26 5.53
N LEU A 209 9.23 -0.38 5.19
CA LEU A 209 10.59 -0.66 4.76
C LEU A 209 11.53 0.32 5.45
N GLY A 210 12.24 -0.16 6.49
CA GLY A 210 13.09 0.69 7.32
C GLY A 210 12.26 1.74 8.06
N LYS A 211 12.68 3.01 8.04
CA LYS A 211 11.95 4.10 8.69
C LYS A 211 10.70 4.55 7.94
N THR A 212 10.43 4.03 6.74
CA THR A 212 9.33 4.48 5.89
C THR A 212 8.16 3.49 5.91
N THR A 213 6.95 3.97 6.15
CA THR A 213 5.70 3.24 5.92
C THR A 213 5.07 3.66 4.60
N PHE A 214 4.36 2.73 3.98
CA PHE A 214 3.59 2.96 2.77
C PHE A 214 2.16 2.47 2.96
N VAL A 215 1.23 3.20 2.36
CA VAL A 215 -0.19 2.87 2.31
C VAL A 215 -0.67 3.10 0.87
N SER A 216 -1.36 2.11 0.30
CA SER A 216 -2.12 2.28 -0.95
C SER A 216 -3.55 1.86 -0.68
N ARG A 217 -4.49 2.80 -0.80
CA ARG A 217 -5.90 2.64 -0.45
C ARG A 217 -6.77 2.94 -1.66
N ALA A 218 -7.75 2.09 -1.93
CA ALA A 218 -8.76 2.33 -2.95
C ALA A 218 -10.17 2.03 -2.44
N LYS A 219 -11.14 2.86 -2.84
CA LYS A 219 -12.56 2.62 -2.56
C LYS A 219 -13.06 1.39 -3.31
N ALA A 220 -14.07 0.73 -2.75
CA ALA A 220 -14.77 -0.37 -3.40
C ALA A 220 -15.31 0.07 -4.77
N GLY A 221 -15.14 -0.78 -5.77
CA GLY A 221 -15.55 -0.50 -7.15
C GLY A 221 -14.62 0.42 -7.95
N PHE A 222 -13.47 0.84 -7.41
CA PHE A 222 -12.46 1.58 -8.19
C PHE A 222 -11.90 0.75 -9.36
N VAL A 223 -11.65 -0.53 -9.10
CA VAL A 223 -11.34 -1.59 -10.08
C VAL A 223 -12.10 -2.86 -9.69
N PRO A 224 -12.21 -3.86 -10.58
CA PRO A 224 -12.74 -5.18 -10.22
C PRO A 224 -12.01 -5.78 -9.01
N ASP A 225 -12.75 -6.40 -8.09
CA ASP A 225 -12.22 -6.88 -6.81
C ASP A 225 -11.07 -7.90 -6.98
N ASP A 226 -11.08 -8.70 -8.04
CA ASP A 226 -10.04 -9.66 -8.37
C ASP A 226 -8.72 -8.99 -8.81
N GLN A 227 -8.77 -7.73 -9.24
CA GLN A 227 -7.61 -6.93 -9.63
C GLN A 227 -7.09 -6.03 -8.50
N MET A 228 -7.91 -5.79 -7.48
CA MET A 228 -7.61 -4.82 -6.43
C MET A 228 -6.31 -5.12 -5.68
N THR A 229 -6.07 -6.38 -5.31
CA THR A 229 -4.84 -6.78 -4.62
C THR A 229 -3.61 -6.56 -5.48
N ALA A 230 -3.66 -6.94 -6.75
CA ALA A 230 -2.54 -6.76 -7.68
C ALA A 230 -2.24 -5.28 -7.93
N LEU A 231 -3.28 -4.45 -8.06
CA LEU A 231 -3.15 -3.00 -8.22
C LEU A 231 -2.48 -2.37 -7.00
N LEU A 232 -3.04 -2.57 -5.79
CA LEU A 232 -2.57 -1.90 -4.58
C LEU A 232 -1.15 -2.34 -4.21
N THR A 233 -0.81 -3.62 -4.40
CA THR A 233 0.56 -4.10 -4.16
C THR A 233 1.55 -3.51 -5.18
N ALA A 234 1.16 -3.39 -6.46
CA ALA A 234 2.00 -2.76 -7.48
C ALA A 234 2.22 -1.26 -7.21
N LEU A 235 1.19 -0.53 -6.80
CA LEU A 235 1.29 0.89 -6.43
C LEU A 235 2.16 1.09 -5.18
N ALA A 236 2.03 0.19 -4.18
CA ALA A 236 2.89 0.21 -3.01
C ALA A 236 4.38 0.00 -3.38
N VAL A 237 4.68 -0.95 -4.27
CA VAL A 237 6.05 -1.13 -4.80
C VAL A 237 6.52 0.13 -5.51
N GLN A 238 5.70 0.70 -6.39
CA GLN A 238 6.05 1.89 -7.16
C GLN A 238 6.34 3.09 -6.24
N SER A 239 5.52 3.32 -5.22
CA SER A 239 5.68 4.45 -4.29
C SER A 239 7.02 4.43 -3.54
N MET A 240 7.57 3.23 -3.32
CA MET A 240 8.84 3.01 -2.63
C MET A 240 10.03 2.85 -3.58
N THR A 241 9.80 2.89 -4.89
CA THR A 241 10.82 2.72 -5.92
C THR A 241 11.18 4.09 -6.50
N PRO A 242 12.43 4.55 -6.38
CA PRO A 242 12.83 5.84 -6.94
C PRO A 242 12.62 5.84 -8.45
N LEU A 243 12.05 6.94 -8.96
CA LEU A 243 12.15 7.26 -10.37
C LEU A 243 13.58 7.72 -10.59
N GLU A 244 14.44 6.87 -11.15
CA GLU A 244 15.74 7.34 -11.65
C GLU A 244 15.44 8.43 -12.68
N GLU A 245 16.08 9.60 -12.54
CA GLU A 245 15.82 10.80 -13.34
C GLU A 245 15.57 10.45 -14.81
N ALA A 246 14.34 10.74 -15.27
CA ALA A 246 14.04 10.82 -16.69
C ALA A 246 14.64 12.11 -17.27
#